data_AF-A0A534R680-F1
#
_entry.id   AF-A0A534R680-F1
#
_cell.length_a   1.000
_cell.length_b   1.000
_cell.length_c   1.000
_cell.angle_alpha   90.00
_cell.angle_beta   90.00
_cell.angle_gamma   90.00
#
_symmetry.space_group_name_H-M   'P 1'
#
loop_
_entity.id
_entity.type
_entity.pdbx_description
1 polymer ?
#
loop_
_entity_poly.entity_id
_entity_poly.type
_entity_poly.pdbx_seq_one_letter_code
_entity_poly.pdbx_strand_id
1 'polypeptide(L)'
;MIARCLLVAGCLLVGGPVGATSVPDCERVVAQFEAQVAGRGLGGRDQSALLGTLADAAAPGAPMSERIKKLRDFRDRARVLEARGDVSRFDSDRLARGAEAAMLCLQRVREGR
;
A
#
# COMPACT_ATOMS: atom_id res chain seq x y z
N MET A 1 -42.24 11.66 -20.31
CA MET A 1 -41.61 11.80 -18.98
C MET A 1 -40.21 11.23 -19.07
N ILE A 2 -39.18 12.08 -19.14
CA ILE A 2 -37.77 11.66 -19.30
C ILE A 2 -37.14 11.75 -17.90
N ALA A 3 -36.89 10.61 -17.29
CA ALA A 3 -36.28 10.52 -15.98
C ALA A 3 -34.79 10.88 -16.06
N ARG A 4 -34.45 12.00 -15.42
CA ARG A 4 -33.09 12.47 -15.11
C ARG A 4 -32.42 11.50 -14.13
N CYS A 5 -31.46 10.70 -14.59
CA CYS A 5 -30.49 10.07 -13.70
C CYS A 5 -29.31 11.02 -13.51
N LEU A 6 -29.39 11.87 -12.49
CA LEU A 6 -28.25 12.60 -11.94
C LEU A 6 -27.30 11.57 -11.30
N LEU A 7 -26.27 11.17 -12.05
CA LEU A 7 -25.10 10.53 -11.48
C LEU A 7 -24.38 11.57 -10.62
N VAL A 8 -24.60 11.50 -9.32
CA VAL A 8 -23.77 12.13 -8.29
C VAL A 8 -22.38 11.52 -8.43
N ALA A 9 -21.55 12.15 -9.26
CA ALA A 9 -20.11 11.99 -9.22
C ALA A 9 -19.65 12.56 -7.87
N GLY A 10 -19.75 11.72 -6.84
CA GLY A 10 -19.09 11.96 -5.57
C GLY A 10 -17.61 12.02 -5.88
N CYS A 11 -17.09 13.25 -6.01
CA CYS A 11 -15.68 13.54 -5.88
C CYS A 11 -15.25 12.97 -4.53
N LEU A 12 -14.72 11.74 -4.57
CA LEU A 12 -13.86 11.22 -3.53
C LEU A 12 -12.68 12.17 -3.47
N LEU A 13 -12.83 13.17 -2.62
CA LEU A 13 -11.74 13.92 -2.04
C LEU A 13 -10.73 12.87 -1.60
N VAL A 14 -9.64 12.78 -2.36
CA VAL A 14 -8.40 12.16 -1.93
C VAL A 14 -7.92 13.05 -0.78
N GLY A 15 -8.53 12.85 0.39
CA GLY A 15 -7.99 13.30 1.66
C GLY A 15 -6.69 12.56 1.83
N GLY A 16 -5.60 13.15 1.34
CA GLY A 16 -4.28 12.79 1.81
C GLY A 16 -4.31 12.80 3.34
N PRO A 17 -3.68 11.82 4.01
CA PRO A 17 -3.78 11.72 5.45
C PRO A 17 -3.17 12.97 6.07
N VAL A 18 -4.04 13.87 6.52
CA VAL A 18 -3.72 14.98 7.41
C VAL A 18 -3.29 14.32 8.71
N GLY A 19 -1.98 14.19 8.90
CA GLY A 19 -1.36 13.81 10.16
C GLY A 19 -1.69 12.40 10.65
N ALA A 20 -1.09 11.37 10.04
CA ALA A 20 -0.90 10.10 10.74
C ALA A 20 0.13 10.34 11.86
N THR A 21 -0.35 10.81 13.02
CA THR A 21 0.47 11.21 14.18
C THR A 21 0.60 10.08 15.22
N SER A 22 -0.01 8.92 14.95
CA SER A 22 -0.04 7.79 15.87
C SER A 22 0.30 6.47 15.18
N VAL A 23 0.86 5.52 15.94
CA VAL A 23 1.13 4.14 15.48
C VAL A 23 -0.11 3.52 14.81
N PRO A 24 -1.31 3.53 15.44
CA PRO A 24 -2.49 2.89 14.84
C PRO A 24 -2.97 3.55 13.54
N ASP A 25 -2.69 4.84 13.31
CA ASP A 25 -2.99 5.47 12.02
C ASP A 25 -2.08 4.94 10.91
N CYS A 26 -0.78 4.78 11.20
CA CYS A 26 0.14 4.18 10.24
C CYS A 26 -0.14 2.70 9.98
N GLU A 27 -0.57 1.95 11.00
CA GLU A 27 -1.05 0.58 10.80
C GLU A 27 -2.27 0.53 9.86
N ARG A 28 -3.20 1.49 10.03
CA ARG A 28 -4.36 1.65 9.13
C ARG A 28 -3.94 1.97 7.70
N VAL A 29 -2.93 2.81 7.50
CA VAL A 29 -2.37 3.11 6.16
C VAL A 29 -1.76 1.86 5.51
N VAL A 30 -1.02 1.04 6.27
CA VAL A 30 -0.45 -0.21 5.76
C VAL A 30 -1.57 -1.21 5.39
N ALA A 31 -2.60 -1.35 6.23
CA ALA A 31 -3.74 -2.21 5.95
C ALA A 31 -4.58 -1.74 4.74
N GLN A 32 -4.80 -0.44 4.61
CA GLN A 32 -5.49 0.13 3.44
C GLN A 32 -4.68 -0.09 2.16
N PHE A 33 -3.35 0.05 2.23
CA PHE A 33 -2.47 -0.23 1.10
C PHE A 33 -2.52 -1.70 0.70
N GLU A 34 -2.49 -2.63 1.67
CA GLU A 34 -2.66 -4.07 1.44
C GLU A 34 -3.96 -4.37 0.69
N ALA A 35 -5.10 -3.90 1.20
CA ALA A 35 -6.40 -4.11 0.57
C ALA A 35 -6.46 -3.54 -0.86
N GLN A 36 -5.81 -2.39 -1.09
CA GLN A 36 -5.77 -1.74 -2.40
C GLN A 36 -4.91 -2.51 -3.42
N VAL A 37 -3.88 -3.21 -2.96
CA VAL A 37 -3.01 -4.05 -3.79
C VAL A 37 -3.66 -5.42 -4.03
N ALA A 38 -4.27 -6.02 -3.00
CA ALA A 38 -4.98 -7.29 -3.10
C ALA A 38 -6.17 -7.21 -4.09
N GLY A 39 -6.93 -6.11 -4.07
CA GLY A 39 -8.05 -5.89 -4.99
C GLY A 39 -7.66 -5.58 -6.44
N ARG A 40 -6.37 -5.41 -6.74
CA ARG A 40 -5.90 -4.94 -8.06
C ARG A 40 -5.65 -6.05 -9.07
N GLY A 41 -5.62 -7.32 -8.63
CA GLY A 41 -5.35 -8.45 -9.52
C GLY A 41 -4.04 -8.26 -10.30
N LEU A 42 -2.92 -8.05 -9.58
CA LEU A 42 -1.59 -8.06 -10.23
C LEU A 42 -1.39 -9.39 -10.99
N GLY A 43 -0.53 -9.42 -12.00
CA GLY A 43 -0.17 -10.65 -12.71
C GLY A 43 1.09 -11.30 -12.12
N GLY A 44 1.40 -12.52 -12.56
CA GLY A 44 2.70 -13.15 -12.32
C GLY A 44 2.70 -14.27 -11.28
N ARG A 45 3.63 -15.23 -11.45
CA ARG A 45 3.70 -16.46 -10.63
C ARG A 45 4.09 -16.16 -9.18
N ASP A 46 4.90 -15.12 -8.96
CA ASP A 46 5.43 -14.72 -7.65
C ASP A 46 4.56 -13.66 -6.93
N GLN A 47 3.40 -13.32 -7.49
CA GLN A 47 2.49 -12.33 -6.93
C GLN A 47 1.97 -12.70 -5.55
N SER A 48 1.59 -13.97 -5.33
CA SER A 48 1.06 -14.43 -4.04
C SER A 48 2.08 -14.26 -2.92
N ALA A 49 3.36 -14.45 -3.22
CA ALA A 49 4.45 -14.18 -2.27
C ALA A 49 4.64 -12.68 -2.00
N LEU A 50 4.44 -11.82 -3.01
CA LEU A 50 4.44 -10.37 -2.86
C LEU A 50 3.28 -9.91 -1.95
N LEU A 51 2.07 -10.40 -2.21
CA LEU A 51 0.88 -10.12 -1.40
C LEU A 51 1.04 -10.64 0.04
N GLY A 52 1.60 -11.85 0.22
CA GLY A 52 1.90 -12.40 1.54
C GLY A 52 2.87 -11.52 2.33
N THR A 53 3.93 -11.01 1.68
CA THR A 53 4.90 -10.09 2.32
C THR A 53 4.21 -8.79 2.79
N LEU A 54 3.24 -8.30 2.02
CA LEU A 54 2.47 -7.10 2.37
C LEU A 54 1.46 -7.35 3.50
N ALA A 55 0.76 -8.48 3.47
CA ALA A 55 -0.15 -8.92 4.53
C ALA A 55 0.61 -9.09 5.86
N ASP A 56 1.81 -9.66 5.80
CA ASP A 56 2.72 -9.81 6.93
C ASP A 56 3.20 -8.47 7.51
N ALA A 57 3.25 -7.41 6.70
CA ALA A 57 3.56 -6.05 7.14
C ALA A 57 2.34 -5.34 7.74
N ALA A 58 1.14 -5.68 7.25
CA ALA A 58 -0.14 -5.18 7.76
C ALA A 58 -0.59 -5.88 9.04
N ALA A 59 0.00 -7.03 9.38
CA ALA A 59 -0.38 -7.86 10.52
C ALA A 59 -0.43 -7.03 11.83
N PRO A 60 -1.54 -7.09 12.59
CA PRO A 60 -1.68 -6.36 13.84
C PRO A 60 -0.66 -6.88 14.88
N GLY A 61 -0.07 -5.97 15.65
CA GLY A 61 0.91 -6.31 16.69
C GLY A 61 2.33 -6.63 16.18
N ALA A 62 2.58 -6.63 14.88
CA ALA A 62 3.94 -6.80 14.34
C ALA A 62 4.84 -5.64 14.79
N PRO A 63 6.08 -5.91 15.27
CA PRO A 63 7.00 -4.86 15.69
C PRO A 63 7.33 -3.93 14.53
N MET A 64 7.44 -2.65 14.85
CA MET A 64 7.55 -1.58 13.85
C MET A 64 8.78 -1.72 12.94
N SER A 65 9.90 -2.19 13.49
CA SER A 65 11.11 -2.52 12.72
C SER A 65 10.88 -3.64 11.70
N GLU A 66 10.08 -4.64 12.04
CA GLU A 66 9.72 -5.74 11.16
C GLU A 66 8.76 -5.27 10.06
N ARG A 67 7.78 -4.43 10.38
CA ARG A 67 6.89 -3.80 9.38
C ARG A 67 7.70 -3.00 8.35
N ILE A 68 8.63 -2.17 8.79
CA ILE A 68 9.51 -1.39 7.90
C ILE A 68 10.37 -2.33 7.03
N LYS A 69 10.92 -3.40 7.61
CA LYS A 69 11.71 -4.39 6.86
C LYS A 69 10.86 -5.05 5.78
N LYS A 70 9.65 -5.53 6.12
CA LYS A 70 8.74 -6.19 5.18
C LYS A 70 8.27 -5.24 4.07
N LEU A 71 8.00 -3.97 4.37
CA LEU A 71 7.67 -2.96 3.35
C LEU A 71 8.84 -2.70 2.39
N ARG A 72 10.08 -2.71 2.90
CA ARG A 72 11.28 -2.62 2.06
C ARG A 72 11.42 -3.85 1.17
N ASP A 73 11.30 -5.04 1.74
CA ASP A 73 11.37 -6.31 1.01
C ASP A 73 10.29 -6.39 -0.07
N PHE A 74 9.08 -5.90 0.23
CA PHE A 74 7.99 -5.77 -0.74
C PHE A 74 8.34 -4.82 -1.90
N ARG A 75 8.87 -3.64 -1.60
CA ARG A 75 9.31 -2.67 -2.63
C ARG A 75 10.38 -3.27 -3.53
N ASP A 76 11.37 -3.93 -2.93
CA ASP A 76 12.50 -4.48 -3.68
C ASP A 76 12.05 -5.68 -4.53
N ARG A 77 11.13 -6.52 -4.03
CA ARG A 77 10.50 -7.59 -4.82
C ARG A 77 9.64 -7.05 -5.96
N ALA A 78 8.89 -5.97 -5.77
CA ALA A 78 8.11 -5.36 -6.85
C ALA A 78 8.99 -4.93 -8.03
N ARG A 79 10.22 -4.45 -7.77
CA ARG A 79 11.22 -4.15 -8.81
C ARG A 79 11.76 -5.41 -9.48
N VAL A 80 12.00 -6.48 -8.72
CA VAL A 80 12.45 -7.77 -9.29
C VAL A 80 11.38 -8.35 -10.22
N LEU A 81 10.09 -8.26 -9.86
CA LEU A 81 8.98 -8.71 -10.71
C LEU A 81 8.85 -7.87 -11.99
N GLU A 82 9.12 -6.56 -11.90
CA GLU A 82 9.17 -5.69 -13.07
C GLU A 82 10.29 -6.10 -14.03
N ALA A 83 11.51 -6.30 -13.51
CA ALA A 83 12.65 -6.73 -14.31
C ALA A 83 12.44 -8.11 -14.98
N ARG A 84 11.58 -8.95 -14.41
CA ARG A 84 11.18 -10.26 -14.97
C ARG A 84 10.01 -10.18 -15.94
N GLY A 85 9.33 -9.04 -16.04
CA GLY A 85 8.13 -8.84 -16.85
C GLY A 85 6.84 -9.40 -16.24
N ASP A 86 6.86 -9.84 -14.98
CA ASP A 86 5.69 -10.35 -14.26
C ASP A 86 4.72 -9.22 -13.86
N VAL A 87 5.25 -8.01 -13.67
CA VAL A 87 4.50 -6.81 -13.28
C VAL A 87 4.88 -5.67 -14.21
N SER A 88 3.90 -4.85 -14.63
CA SER A 88 4.19 -3.69 -15.46
C SER A 88 5.07 -2.68 -14.71
N ARG A 89 5.90 -1.91 -15.44
CA ARG A 89 6.68 -0.82 -14.84
C ARG A 89 5.81 0.18 -14.07
N PHE A 90 4.62 0.47 -14.59
CA PHE A 90 3.66 1.37 -13.94
C PHE A 90 3.18 0.80 -12.60
N ASP A 91 2.83 -0.49 -12.55
CA ASP A 91 2.37 -1.13 -11.32
C ASP A 91 3.52 -1.26 -10.32
N SER A 92 4.73 -1.62 -10.77
CA SER A 92 5.91 -1.69 -9.91
C SER A 92 6.25 -0.35 -9.26
N ASP A 93 6.26 0.74 -10.04
CA ASP A 93 6.48 2.09 -9.51
C ASP A 93 5.39 2.49 -8.50
N ARG A 94 4.14 2.12 -8.76
CA ARG A 94 3.03 2.39 -7.84
C ARG A 94 3.17 1.61 -6.53
N LEU A 95 3.49 0.32 -6.61
CA LEU A 95 3.73 -0.54 -5.45
C LEU A 95 4.89 -0.01 -4.62
N ALA A 96 5.98 0.40 -5.28
CA ALA A 96 7.14 0.96 -4.63
C ALA A 96 6.82 2.27 -3.89
N ARG A 97 6.12 3.21 -4.54
CA ARG A 97 5.70 4.48 -3.91
C ARG A 97 4.74 4.27 -2.74
N GLY A 98 3.81 3.31 -2.87
CA GLY A 98 2.88 2.97 -1.79
C GLY A 98 3.61 2.43 -0.56
N ALA A 99 4.57 1.52 -0.77
CA ALA A 99 5.42 1.00 0.30
C ALA A 99 6.30 2.08 0.93
N GLU A 100 6.84 3.02 0.14
CA GLU A 100 7.61 4.15 0.66
C GLU A 100 6.77 5.11 1.50
N ALA A 101 5.54 5.44 1.07
CA ALA A 101 4.63 6.25 1.86
C ALA A 101 4.30 5.59 3.21
N ALA A 102 4.06 4.29 3.22
CA ALA A 102 3.83 3.51 4.43
C ALA A 102 5.06 3.48 5.35
N MET A 103 6.27 3.28 4.79
CA MET A 103 7.52 3.33 5.55
C MET A 103 7.76 4.71 6.17
N LEU A 104 7.50 5.80 5.43
CA LEU A 104 7.64 7.16 5.93
C LEU A 104 6.67 7.45 7.08
N CYS A 105 5.44 6.95 7.00
CA CYS A 105 4.48 7.03 8.10
C CYS A 105 5.06 6.40 9.37
N LEU A 106 5.49 5.14 9.27
CA LEU A 106 6.08 4.42 10.40
C LEU A 106 7.34 5.14 10.92
N GLN A 107 8.24 5.59 10.04
CA GLN A 107 9.45 6.28 10.47
C GLN A 107 9.17 7.57 11.26
N ARG A 108 8.21 8.39 10.82
CA ARG A 108 7.84 9.63 11.53
C ARG A 108 7.29 9.36 12.92
N VAL A 109 6.39 8.38 13.04
CA VAL A 109 5.83 7.99 14.34
C VAL A 109 6.90 7.43 15.26
N ARG A 110 7.88 6.66 14.75
CA ARG A 110 9.01 6.18 15.54
C ARG A 110 9.86 7.33 16.09
N GLU A 111 10.00 8.40 15.32
CA GLU A 111 10.76 9.58 15.69
C GLU A 111 9.97 10.57 16.58
N GLY A 112 8.70 10.27 16.89
CA GLY A 112 7.84 11.14 17.72
C GLY A 112 7.44 12.45 17.04
N ARG A 113 7.40 12.47 15.69
CA ARG A 113 7.03 13.62 14.86
C ARG A 113 5.65 13.49 14.24
#